data_AF-A0A960PET9-F1
#
_entry.id   AF-A0A960PET9-F1
#
_cell.length_a   1.000
_cell.length_b   1.000
_cell.length_c   1.000
_cell.angle_alpha   90.00
_cell.angle_beta   90.00
_cell.angle_gamma   90.00
#
_symmetry.space_group_name_H-M   'P 1'
#
loop_
_entity.id
_entity.type
_entity.pdbx_description
1 polymer ?
#
loop_
_entity_poly.entity_id
_entity_poly.type
_entity_poly.pdbx_seq_one_letter_code
_entity_poly.pdbx_strand_id
1 'polypeptide(L)'
;FWNEDEECLYDVINGDLRDASIRPNQIFAVSLRHSMLSMFRAKKIVQKVEAELFTPVGLRSLSPKDERFRGVYTGSPYDRDSAYHQGTVWAWLMGAFIESVRRTYPKGRKSRQYVSKILDGFENHLFEEGVGQISEIFDGDEPHSPKGCFAQAWSVAEILRVIK
;
A
#
# COMPACT_ATOMS: atom_id res chain seq x y z
N PHE A 1 -2.35 16.22 -12.42
CA PHE A 1 -2.13 15.01 -11.61
C PHE A 1 -1.15 15.27 -10.48
N TRP A 2 0.00 15.90 -10.76
CA TRP A 2 0.96 16.25 -9.71
C TRP A 2 0.42 17.31 -8.76
N ASN A 3 0.59 17.07 -7.46
CA ASN A 3 0.36 17.99 -6.34
C ASN A 3 1.73 18.50 -5.87
N GLU A 4 2.03 19.78 -6.11
CA GLU A 4 3.34 20.37 -5.76
C GLU A 4 3.53 20.50 -4.24
N ASP A 5 2.46 20.74 -3.49
CA ASP A 5 2.53 20.97 -2.03
C ASP A 5 2.86 19.68 -1.28
N GLU A 6 2.29 18.55 -1.72
CA GLU A 6 2.51 17.23 -1.11
C GLU A 6 3.62 16.42 -1.79
N GLU A 7 4.19 16.94 -2.88
CA GLU A 7 5.17 16.26 -3.73
C GLU A 7 4.71 14.84 -4.15
N CYS A 8 3.45 14.70 -4.51
CA CYS A 8 2.83 13.41 -4.89
C CYS A 8 1.76 13.60 -5.97
N LEU A 9 0.97 12.56 -6.27
CA LEU A 9 -0.19 12.71 -7.15
C LEU A 9 -1.45 13.02 -6.32
N TYR A 10 -2.33 13.88 -6.84
CA TYR A 10 -3.72 13.91 -6.41
C TYR A 10 -4.35 12.53 -6.68
N ASP A 11 -5.17 12.05 -5.74
CA ASP A 11 -5.81 10.73 -5.86
C ASP A 11 -6.90 10.75 -6.95
N VAL A 12 -7.72 11.81 -6.96
CA VAL A 12 -8.80 12.02 -7.93
C VAL A 12 -8.73 13.41 -8.52
N ILE A 13 -8.99 13.48 -9.82
CA ILE A 13 -9.16 14.72 -10.57
C ILE A 13 -10.49 14.61 -11.33
N ASN A 14 -11.41 15.52 -11.04
CA ASN A 14 -12.69 15.59 -11.74
C ASN A 14 -13.09 17.06 -11.97
N GLY A 15 -12.87 17.55 -13.20
CA GLY A 15 -12.99 18.98 -13.50
C GLY A 15 -12.02 19.80 -12.64
N ASP A 16 -12.57 20.74 -11.86
CA ASP A 16 -11.83 21.59 -10.94
C ASP A 16 -11.52 20.92 -9.59
N LEU A 17 -12.18 19.80 -9.27
CA LEU A 17 -11.91 19.06 -8.05
C LEU A 17 -10.53 18.39 -8.13
N ARG A 18 -9.70 18.67 -7.12
CA ARG A 18 -8.40 18.05 -6.90
C ARG A 18 -8.40 17.40 -5.52
N ASP A 19 -8.53 16.09 -5.46
CA ASP A 19 -8.47 15.36 -4.19
C ASP A 19 -7.00 15.16 -3.76
N ALA A 20 -6.57 15.92 -2.76
CA ALA A 20 -5.22 15.88 -2.20
C ALA A 20 -4.98 14.75 -1.20
N SER A 21 -5.97 13.87 -0.97
CA SER A 21 -5.84 12.71 -0.07
C SER A 21 -4.61 11.88 -0.44
N ILE A 22 -3.76 11.59 0.55
CA ILE A 22 -2.64 10.69 0.36
C ILE A 22 -3.14 9.25 0.40
N ARG A 23 -3.22 8.63 -0.78
CA ARG A 23 -3.74 7.27 -1.00
C ARG A 23 -2.76 6.44 -1.83
N PRO A 24 -2.83 5.10 -1.78
CA PRO A 24 -1.82 4.25 -2.39
C PRO A 24 -1.96 4.12 -3.91
N ASN A 25 -3.07 4.59 -4.51
CA ASN A 25 -3.36 4.46 -5.95
C ASN A 25 -2.24 5.01 -6.85
N GLN A 26 -1.54 6.05 -6.40
CA GLN A 26 -0.39 6.63 -7.09
C GLN A 26 0.76 5.63 -7.35
N ILE A 27 0.87 4.55 -6.58
CA ILE A 27 1.88 3.50 -6.78
C ILE A 27 1.68 2.78 -8.11
N PHE A 28 0.45 2.65 -8.61
CA PHE A 28 0.24 2.05 -9.92
C PHE A 28 0.91 2.87 -11.02
N ALA A 29 0.86 4.20 -10.95
CA ALA A 29 1.54 5.04 -11.94
C ALA A 29 3.07 4.84 -11.95
N VAL A 30 3.66 4.44 -10.82
CA VAL A 30 5.10 4.16 -10.69
C VAL A 30 5.45 2.73 -11.11
N SER A 31 4.64 1.75 -10.75
CA SER A 31 4.93 0.31 -10.96
C SER A 31 4.76 -0.14 -12.41
N LEU A 32 3.98 0.57 -13.22
CA LEU A 32 3.76 0.23 -14.63
C LEU A 32 5.06 0.29 -15.45
N ARG A 33 5.35 -0.75 -16.23
CA ARG A 33 6.55 -0.83 -17.09
C ARG A 33 6.81 0.45 -17.88
N HIS A 34 5.75 1.01 -18.47
CA HIS A 34 5.78 2.30 -19.14
C HIS A 34 5.07 3.31 -18.24
N SER A 35 5.81 4.33 -17.77
CA SER A 35 5.28 5.38 -16.91
C SER A 35 5.59 6.73 -17.53
N MET A 36 4.64 7.66 -17.40
CA MET A 36 4.81 9.06 -17.79
C MET A 36 5.56 9.89 -16.73
N LEU A 37 5.85 9.29 -15.56
CA LEU A 37 6.54 9.95 -14.48
C LEU A 37 8.06 10.02 -14.75
N SER A 38 8.65 11.18 -14.50
CA SER A 38 10.10 11.28 -14.38
C SER A 38 10.59 10.45 -13.18
N MET A 39 11.83 9.97 -13.24
CA MET A 39 12.43 9.23 -12.12
C MET A 39 12.45 10.04 -10.80
N PHE A 40 12.55 11.37 -10.90
CA PHE A 40 12.46 12.26 -9.76
C PHE A 40 11.07 12.19 -9.09
N ARG A 41 9.99 12.39 -9.86
CA ARG A 41 8.61 12.32 -9.35
C ARG A 41 8.24 10.92 -8.85
N ALA A 42 8.66 9.88 -9.57
CA ALA A 42 8.47 8.49 -9.16
C ALA A 42 9.09 8.22 -7.78
N LYS A 43 10.31 8.71 -7.53
CA LYS A 43 10.97 8.56 -6.24
C LYS A 43 10.24 9.30 -5.12
N LYS A 44 9.78 10.53 -5.37
CA LYS A 44 8.98 11.31 -4.40
C LYS A 44 7.69 10.61 -4.03
N ILE A 45 6.97 10.05 -5.00
CA ILE A 45 5.76 9.24 -4.78
C ILE A 45 6.06 8.04 -3.89
N VAL A 46 7.09 7.26 -4.20
CA VAL A 46 7.47 6.08 -3.39
C VAL A 46 7.81 6.50 -1.96
N GLN A 47 8.57 7.58 -1.77
CA GLN A 47 8.92 8.10 -0.45
C GLN A 47 7.69 8.57 0.33
N LYS A 48 6.73 9.24 -0.31
CA LYS A 48 5.49 9.69 0.33
C LYS A 48 4.64 8.50 0.78
N VAL A 49 4.46 7.51 -0.09
CA VAL A 49 3.68 6.31 0.23
C VAL A 49 4.37 5.47 1.31
N GLU A 50 5.69 5.34 1.25
CA GLU A 50 6.48 4.69 2.30
C GLU A 50 6.33 5.40 3.65
N ALA A 51 6.39 6.73 3.66
CA ALA A 51 6.33 7.50 4.90
C ALA A 51 4.95 7.49 5.57
N GLU A 52 3.86 7.44 4.79
CA GLU A 52 2.50 7.65 5.34
C GLU A 52 1.62 6.41 5.30
N LEU A 53 1.84 5.47 4.38
CA LEU A 53 0.91 4.37 4.11
C LEU A 53 1.50 3.00 4.38
N PHE A 54 2.83 2.85 4.37
CA PHE A 54 3.47 1.54 4.53
C PHE A 54 3.23 0.94 5.92
N THR A 55 2.93 -0.36 5.93
CA THR A 55 2.87 -1.21 7.12
C THR A 55 3.60 -2.53 6.83
N PRO A 56 3.90 -3.35 7.86
CA PRO A 56 4.54 -4.66 7.65
C PRO A 56 3.75 -5.62 6.73
N VAL A 57 2.44 -5.45 6.62
CA VAL A 57 1.53 -6.39 5.92
C VAL A 57 0.82 -5.79 4.71
N GLY A 58 1.16 -4.56 4.30
CA GLY A 58 0.54 -3.92 3.14
C GLY A 58 0.67 -2.40 3.12
N LEU A 59 -0.21 -1.74 2.39
CA LEU A 59 -0.36 -0.28 2.41
C LEU A 59 -1.74 0.11 2.96
N ARG A 60 -1.80 1.11 3.84
CA ARG A 60 -3.04 1.78 4.25
C ARG A 60 -3.72 2.41 3.03
N SER A 61 -5.04 2.33 2.99
CA SER A 61 -5.87 2.92 1.93
C SER A 61 -6.00 4.45 2.01
N LEU A 62 -5.67 5.04 3.16
CA LEU A 62 -5.65 6.48 3.40
C LEU A 62 -4.58 6.82 4.45
N SER A 63 -3.95 7.99 4.35
CA SER A 63 -2.97 8.46 5.34
C SER A 63 -3.59 8.65 6.71
N PRO A 64 -2.94 8.19 7.80
CA PRO A 64 -3.37 8.45 9.18
C PRO A 64 -3.45 9.94 9.57
N LYS A 65 -2.86 10.83 8.76
CA LYS A 65 -2.96 12.29 8.95
C LYS A 65 -4.28 12.88 8.46
N ASP A 66 -5.04 12.13 7.67
CA ASP A 66 -6.33 12.56 7.16
C ASP A 66 -7.40 12.41 8.26
N GLU A 67 -8.25 13.41 8.44
CA GLU A 67 -9.32 13.39 9.46
C GLU A 67 -10.34 12.27 9.25
N ARG A 68 -10.45 11.75 8.01
CA ARG A 68 -11.36 10.66 7.66
C ARG A 68 -10.75 9.28 7.94
N PHE A 69 -9.50 9.23 8.40
CA PHE A 69 -8.82 7.98 8.68
C PHE A 69 -9.54 7.15 9.75
N ARG A 70 -9.73 5.86 9.45
CA ARG A 70 -10.34 4.84 10.29
C ARG A 70 -9.42 3.62 10.29
N GLY A 71 -8.61 3.52 11.34
CA GLY A 71 -7.58 2.50 11.45
C GLY A 71 -8.08 1.12 11.90
N VAL A 72 -9.32 0.98 12.34
CA VAL A 72 -9.87 -0.31 12.82
C VAL A 72 -11.09 -0.72 11.99
N TYR A 73 -11.01 -1.89 11.36
CA TYR A 73 -12.09 -2.51 10.60
C TYR A 73 -12.86 -3.47 11.52
N THR A 74 -13.85 -2.94 12.25
CA THR A 74 -14.69 -3.70 13.18
C THR A 74 -16.10 -3.13 13.28
N GLY A 75 -16.98 -3.78 14.03
CA GLY A 75 -18.33 -3.30 14.30
C GLY A 75 -19.36 -3.74 13.28
N SER A 76 -20.40 -2.92 13.10
CA SER A 76 -21.52 -3.21 12.21
C SER A 76 -21.09 -3.21 10.73
N PRO A 77 -21.93 -3.71 9.79
CA PRO A 77 -21.66 -3.57 8.37
C PRO A 77 -21.39 -2.13 7.95
N TYR A 78 -22.11 -1.16 8.52
CA TYR A 78 -21.89 0.26 8.26
C TYR A 78 -20.51 0.74 8.72
N ASP A 79 -20.08 0.36 9.93
CA ASP A 79 -18.77 0.75 10.48
C ASP A 79 -17.62 0.17 9.67
N ARG A 80 -17.77 -1.08 9.23
CA ARG A 80 -16.80 -1.78 8.40
C ARG A 80 -16.69 -1.17 7.01
N ASP A 81 -17.81 -0.96 6.32
CA ASP A 81 -17.86 -0.30 5.01
C ASP A 81 -17.23 1.10 5.07
N SER A 82 -17.53 1.81 6.15
CA SER A 82 -16.97 3.10 6.52
C SER A 82 -15.44 3.13 6.65
N ALA A 83 -14.80 2.02 7.02
CA ALA A 83 -13.35 1.92 7.22
C ALA A 83 -12.61 1.28 6.02
N TYR A 84 -13.30 0.44 5.23
CA TYR A 84 -12.74 -0.47 4.21
C TYR A 84 -11.77 0.19 3.21
N HIS A 85 -12.03 1.45 2.86
CA HIS A 85 -11.14 2.28 2.02
C HIS A 85 -10.74 3.62 2.67
N GLN A 86 -10.81 3.70 4.00
CA GLN A 86 -10.51 4.90 4.77
C GLN A 86 -9.43 4.66 5.83
N GLY A 87 -8.56 3.68 5.65
CA GLY A 87 -7.44 3.45 6.58
C GLY A 87 -7.04 1.99 6.71
N THR A 88 -7.95 1.07 6.40
CA THR A 88 -7.66 -0.37 6.25
C THR A 88 -6.45 -0.60 5.35
N VAL A 89 -5.57 -1.52 5.76
CA VAL A 89 -4.40 -1.96 5.01
C VAL A 89 -4.79 -3.01 3.99
N TRP A 90 -4.25 -2.91 2.79
CA TRP A 90 -4.44 -3.88 1.71
C TRP A 90 -3.11 -4.56 1.35
N ALA A 91 -3.04 -5.89 1.49
CA ALA A 91 -1.81 -6.64 1.27
C ALA A 91 -1.37 -6.70 -0.19
N TRP A 92 -2.32 -6.87 -1.12
CA TRP A 92 -2.00 -7.01 -2.55
C TRP A 92 -1.29 -5.78 -3.14
N LEU A 93 -1.48 -4.59 -2.56
CA LEU A 93 -0.78 -3.36 -2.97
C LEU A 93 0.75 -3.45 -2.80
N MET A 94 1.22 -4.37 -1.96
CA MET A 94 2.64 -4.56 -1.71
C MET A 94 3.40 -4.96 -2.98
N GLY A 95 2.78 -5.74 -3.88
CA GLY A 95 3.43 -6.13 -5.12
C GLY A 95 3.72 -4.93 -6.04
N ALA A 96 2.80 -3.98 -6.13
CA ALA A 96 3.01 -2.75 -6.89
C ALA A 96 4.02 -1.81 -6.19
N PHE A 97 3.99 -1.77 -4.86
CA PHE A 97 4.93 -0.98 -4.06
C PHE A 97 6.38 -1.46 -4.23
N ILE A 98 6.62 -2.77 -4.11
CA ILE A 98 7.95 -3.37 -4.30
C ILE A 98 8.48 -3.11 -5.71
N GLU A 99 7.65 -3.20 -6.75
CA GLU A 99 8.08 -2.87 -8.11
C GLU A 99 8.48 -1.39 -8.24
N SER A 100 7.71 -0.51 -7.60
CA SER A 100 8.00 0.92 -7.56
C SER A 100 9.31 1.24 -6.84
N VAL A 101 9.60 0.54 -5.74
CA VAL A 101 10.88 0.60 -5.03
C VAL A 101 12.02 0.11 -5.93
N ARG A 102 11.87 -1.04 -6.59
CA ARG A 102 12.88 -1.60 -7.52
C ARG A 102 13.17 -0.67 -8.69
N ARG A 103 12.16 0.07 -9.16
CA ARG A 103 12.31 1.06 -10.23
C ARG A 103 13.07 2.31 -9.77
N THR A 104 12.72 2.83 -8.60
CA THR A 104 13.19 4.16 -8.12
C THR A 104 14.55 4.13 -7.43
N TYR A 105 14.94 2.98 -6.89
CA TYR A 105 16.23 2.78 -6.25
C TYR A 105 17.11 1.86 -7.11
N PRO A 106 18.32 2.31 -7.55
CA PRO A 106 19.17 1.54 -8.43
C PRO A 106 19.42 0.11 -7.94
N LYS A 107 19.39 -0.84 -8.88
CA LYS A 107 19.63 -2.26 -8.61
C LYS A 107 20.97 -2.45 -7.90
N GLY A 108 20.91 -2.95 -6.68
CA GLY A 108 22.07 -3.13 -5.81
C GLY A 108 21.71 -3.90 -4.55
N ARG A 109 22.73 -4.28 -3.75
CA ARG A 109 22.55 -5.06 -2.52
C ARG A 109 21.57 -4.41 -1.55
N LYS A 110 21.59 -3.07 -1.42
CA LYS A 110 20.69 -2.30 -0.54
C LYS A 110 19.22 -2.40 -0.95
N SER A 111 18.91 -2.27 -2.24
CA SER A 111 17.53 -2.41 -2.75
C SER A 111 16.99 -3.83 -2.51
N ARG A 112 17.81 -4.86 -2.75
CA ARG A 112 17.43 -6.26 -2.47
C ARG A 112 17.19 -6.52 -0.98
N GLN A 113 18.07 -6.02 -0.12
CA GLN A 113 17.92 -6.14 1.33
C GLN A 113 16.67 -5.42 1.84
N TYR A 114 16.37 -4.26 1.27
CA TYR A 114 15.17 -3.51 1.64
C TYR A 114 13.88 -4.24 1.21
N VAL A 115 13.84 -4.79 -0.01
CA VAL A 115 12.71 -5.64 -0.45
C VAL A 115 12.58 -6.89 0.40
N SER A 116 13.68 -7.54 0.80
CA SER A 116 13.62 -8.65 1.76
C SER A 116 12.96 -8.24 3.05
N LYS A 117 13.38 -7.12 3.66
CA LYS A 117 12.77 -6.60 4.90
C LYS A 117 11.28 -6.30 4.78
N ILE A 118 10.82 -5.84 3.61
CA ILE A 118 9.40 -5.67 3.35
C ILE A 118 8.67 -7.02 3.40
N LEU A 119 9.25 -8.05 2.77
CA LEU A 119 8.67 -9.38 2.72
C LEU A 119 8.70 -10.08 4.09
N ASP A 120 9.73 -9.83 4.90
CA ASP A 120 9.84 -10.32 6.28
C ASP A 120 8.62 -9.90 7.13
N GLY A 121 7.96 -8.79 6.79
CA GLY A 121 6.76 -8.32 7.47
C GLY A 121 5.54 -9.26 7.36
N PHE A 122 5.53 -10.15 6.37
CA PHE A 122 4.50 -11.19 6.23
C PHE A 122 4.82 -12.49 6.98
N GLU A 123 6.05 -12.69 7.48
CA GLU A 123 6.46 -13.98 8.06
C GLU A 123 5.55 -14.42 9.20
N ASN A 124 5.23 -13.53 10.13
CA ASN A 124 4.31 -13.84 11.23
C ASN A 124 2.91 -14.14 10.70
N HIS A 125 2.41 -13.33 9.76
CA HIS A 125 1.07 -13.50 9.20
C HIS A 125 0.89 -14.85 8.47
N LEU A 126 1.95 -15.43 7.89
CA LEU A 126 1.86 -16.75 7.25
C LEU A 126 1.47 -17.88 8.22
N PHE A 127 1.58 -17.66 9.53
CA PHE A 127 1.16 -18.59 10.57
C PHE A 127 -0.13 -18.16 11.28
N GLU A 128 -0.73 -17.03 10.88
CA GLU A 128 -1.95 -16.45 11.43
C GLU A 128 -3.09 -16.53 10.41
N GLU A 129 -4.35 -16.65 10.86
CA GLU A 129 -5.57 -16.62 10.02
C GLU A 129 -5.42 -17.32 8.65
N GLY A 130 -5.12 -18.62 8.67
CA GLY A 130 -4.95 -19.45 7.48
C GLY A 130 -3.49 -19.70 7.12
N VAL A 131 -2.96 -20.85 7.54
CA VAL A 131 -1.55 -21.22 7.36
C VAL A 131 -1.14 -21.16 5.88
N GLY A 132 -0.08 -20.40 5.60
CA GLY A 132 0.48 -20.20 4.26
C GLY A 132 -0.36 -19.33 3.34
N GLN A 133 -1.40 -18.66 3.87
CA GLN A 133 -2.25 -17.74 3.13
C GLN A 133 -1.97 -16.29 3.55
N ILE A 134 -2.42 -15.35 2.73
CA ILE A 134 -2.36 -13.93 3.02
C ILE A 134 -3.77 -13.37 2.98
N SER A 135 -4.15 -12.69 4.06
CA SER A 135 -5.46 -12.06 4.18
C SER A 135 -5.65 -10.94 3.17
N GLU A 136 -6.90 -10.63 2.88
CA GLU A 136 -7.31 -9.55 1.99
C GLU A 136 -6.88 -8.19 2.54
N ILE A 137 -7.21 -7.96 3.81
CA ILE A 137 -7.08 -6.69 4.49
C ILE A 137 -6.63 -6.88 5.94
N PHE A 138 -6.10 -5.81 6.51
CA PHE A 138 -5.68 -5.72 7.90
C PHE A 138 -6.11 -4.38 8.50
N ASP A 139 -6.20 -4.31 9.82
CA ASP A 139 -6.39 -3.04 10.52
C ASP A 139 -5.27 -2.05 10.14
N GLY A 140 -5.66 -0.79 9.90
CA GLY A 140 -4.79 0.36 9.66
C GLY A 140 -3.87 0.68 10.84
N ASP A 141 -4.36 0.48 12.06
CA ASP A 141 -3.59 0.69 13.29
C ASP A 141 -2.84 -0.57 13.70
N GLU A 142 -1.76 -0.40 14.46
CA GLU A 142 -1.08 -1.51 15.11
C GLU A 142 -2.06 -2.26 16.06
N PRO A 143 -2.00 -3.59 16.15
CA PRO A 143 -0.96 -4.48 15.62
C PRO A 143 -1.22 -4.99 14.19
N HIS A 144 -2.08 -4.32 13.40
CA HIS A 144 -2.48 -4.74 12.05
C HIS A 144 -3.14 -6.13 12.03
N SER A 145 -4.16 -6.34 12.85
CA SER A 145 -4.85 -7.63 12.87
C SER A 145 -5.45 -7.98 11.50
N PRO A 146 -5.32 -9.23 11.02
CA PRO A 146 -5.93 -9.69 9.78
C PRO A 146 -7.47 -9.62 9.83
N LYS A 147 -8.08 -9.26 8.70
CA LYS A 147 -9.53 -9.09 8.52
C LYS A 147 -9.96 -9.61 7.14
N GLY A 148 -11.27 -9.60 6.90
CA GLY A 148 -11.85 -9.88 5.59
C GLY A 148 -11.63 -11.34 5.17
N CYS A 149 -11.40 -11.56 3.88
CA CYS A 149 -11.08 -12.90 3.37
C CYS A 149 -9.68 -13.33 3.84
N PHE A 150 -9.60 -14.42 4.61
CA PHE A 150 -8.35 -14.92 5.18
C PHE A 150 -7.36 -15.47 4.14
N ALA A 151 -7.88 -15.95 2.99
CA ALA A 151 -7.09 -16.53 1.91
C ALA A 151 -7.42 -15.84 0.58
N GLN A 152 -6.83 -14.67 0.37
CA GLN A 152 -7.19 -13.80 -0.74
C GLN A 152 -6.24 -13.96 -1.93
N ALA A 153 -6.79 -14.38 -3.07
CA ALA A 153 -6.03 -14.74 -4.26
C ALA A 153 -5.07 -13.64 -4.74
N TRP A 154 -5.51 -12.38 -4.79
CA TRP A 154 -4.65 -11.27 -5.24
C TRP A 154 -3.53 -10.95 -4.25
N SER A 155 -3.72 -11.19 -2.95
CA SER A 155 -2.74 -10.87 -1.91
C SER A 155 -1.59 -11.86 -2.02
N VAL A 156 -1.92 -13.15 -2.09
CA VAL A 156 -0.95 -14.23 -2.32
C VAL A 156 -0.25 -14.06 -3.66
N ALA A 157 -1.00 -13.79 -4.74
CA ALA A 157 -0.43 -13.67 -6.08
C ALA A 157 0.57 -12.52 -6.20
N GLU A 158 0.28 -11.35 -5.62
CA GLU A 158 1.17 -10.18 -5.70
C GLU A 158 2.48 -10.40 -4.95
N ILE A 159 2.46 -11.07 -3.78
CA ILE A 159 3.66 -11.43 -3.05
C ILE A 159 4.48 -12.48 -3.83
N LEU A 160 3.85 -13.53 -4.35
CA LEU A 160 4.52 -14.53 -5.19
C LEU A 160 5.11 -13.92 -6.47
N ARG A 161 4.46 -12.91 -7.06
CA ARG A 161 4.92 -12.23 -8.27
C ARG A 161 6.25 -11.51 -8.06
N VAL A 162 6.46 -10.91 -6.88
CA VAL A 162 7.65 -10.10 -6.60
C VAL A 162 8.79 -10.88 -5.93
N ILE A 163 8.53 -12.06 -5.37
CA ILE A 163 9.57 -12.95 -4.82
C ILE A 163 10.38 -13.64 -5.93
N LYS A 164 9.78 -13.83 -7.12
CA LYS A 164 10.48 -14.33 -8.32
C LYS A 164 11.52 -13.32 -8.83
#